data_AF-A0A522DLC2-F1
#
_entry.id   AF-A0A522DLC2-F1
#
_cell.length_a   1.000
_cell.length_b   1.000
_cell.length_c   1.000
_cell.angle_alpha   90.00
_cell.angle_beta   90.00
_cell.angle_gamma   90.00
#
_symmetry.space_group_name_H-M   'P 1'
#
loop_
_entity.id
_entity.type
_entity.pdbx_description
1 polymer ?
#
loop_
_entity_poly.entity_id
_entity_poly.type
_entity_poly.pdbx_seq_one_letter_code
_entity_poly.pdbx_strand_id
1 'polypeptide(L)'
;MNELKQIISLRLVDSDRAAVQAIASRLFVRESDIYRFAINYLLNRFGCLFDESCTGSDLLPAMLEIRAEINHTLGLKRHQLEKIINGNNLHPDKYVAMSDIELLLMPQHILKQRLMKLDETPKTHTDVESWLKLYLTEKYNLLEIEKDMLFGDTAEIYNYKET
;
A
#
# COMPACT_ATOMS: atom_id res chain seq x y z
N MET A 1 -3.00 -26.50 -3.74
CA MET A 1 -4.48 -26.47 -3.60
C MET A 1 -5.08 -26.22 -4.97
N ASN A 2 -6.27 -26.75 -5.27
CA ASN A 2 -6.87 -26.64 -6.59
C ASN A 2 -7.32 -25.18 -6.83
N GLU A 3 -6.60 -24.43 -7.67
CA GLU A 3 -6.89 -23.02 -8.01
C GLU A 3 -8.05 -22.92 -9.01
N LEU A 4 -9.24 -23.32 -8.57
CA LEU A 4 -10.44 -23.14 -9.38
C LEU A 4 -10.82 -21.65 -9.37
N LYS A 5 -10.99 -21.08 -10.57
CA LYS A 5 -11.47 -19.70 -10.74
C LYS A 5 -12.84 -19.56 -10.06
N GLN A 6 -12.92 -18.67 -9.07
CA GLN A 6 -14.16 -18.35 -8.39
C GLN A 6 -14.81 -17.11 -9.00
N ILE A 7 -16.15 -17.09 -9.06
CA ILE A 7 -16.92 -15.93 -9.50
C ILE A 7 -17.26 -15.09 -8.28
N ILE A 8 -16.96 -13.79 -8.36
CA ILE A 8 -17.32 -12.80 -7.34
C ILE A 8 -18.29 -11.77 -7.92
N SER A 9 -19.16 -11.22 -7.08
CA SER A 9 -20.02 -10.07 -7.44
C SER A 9 -19.46 -8.82 -6.76
N LEU A 10 -19.20 -7.77 -7.56
CA LEU A 10 -18.70 -6.47 -7.09
C LEU A 10 -19.77 -5.40 -7.32
N ARG A 11 -20.05 -4.60 -6.30
CA ARG A 11 -20.94 -3.44 -6.42
C ARG A 11 -20.12 -2.20 -6.71
N LEU A 12 -20.47 -1.49 -7.78
CA LEU A 12 -19.83 -0.25 -8.21
C LEU A 12 -20.90 0.80 -8.49
N VAL A 13 -20.51 2.07 -8.41
CA VAL A 13 -21.31 3.16 -8.98
C VAL A 13 -21.16 3.19 -10.50
N ASP A 14 -22.17 3.71 -11.19
CA ASP A 14 -22.21 3.68 -12.66
C ASP A 14 -21.04 4.43 -13.31
N SER A 15 -20.53 5.50 -12.67
CA SER A 15 -19.37 6.25 -13.15
C SER A 15 -18.11 5.38 -13.21
N ASP A 16 -17.87 4.57 -12.19
CA ASP A 16 -16.67 3.72 -12.08
C ASP A 16 -16.76 2.57 -13.07
N ARG A 17 -17.96 1.99 -13.23
CA ARG A 17 -18.23 0.97 -14.24
C ARG A 17 -18.00 1.53 -15.66
N ALA A 18 -18.51 2.72 -15.96
CA ALA A 18 -18.32 3.37 -17.26
C ALA A 18 -16.85 3.66 -17.54
N ALA A 19 -16.07 4.08 -16.53
CA ALA A 19 -14.64 4.30 -16.66
C ALA A 19 -13.89 2.99 -17.00
N VAL A 20 -14.20 1.90 -16.31
CA VAL A 20 -13.61 0.58 -16.60
C VAL A 20 -13.96 0.11 -18.02
N GLN A 21 -15.21 0.28 -18.44
CA GLN A 21 -15.65 -0.07 -19.80
C GLN A 21 -14.90 0.74 -20.87
N ALA A 22 -14.67 2.04 -20.65
CA ALA A 22 -13.92 2.88 -21.56
C ALA A 22 -12.45 2.47 -21.67
N ILE A 23 -11.81 2.10 -20.55
CA ILE A 23 -10.44 1.58 -20.52
C ILE A 23 -10.37 0.26 -21.29
N ALA A 24 -11.27 -0.69 -21.00
CA ALA A 24 -11.30 -1.99 -21.66
C ALA A 24 -11.46 -1.85 -23.18
N SER A 25 -12.37 -0.97 -23.62
CA SER A 25 -12.60 -0.67 -25.04
C SER A 25 -11.36 -0.08 -25.71
N ARG A 26 -10.68 0.87 -25.04
CA ARG A 26 -9.48 1.52 -25.59
C ARG A 26 -8.27 0.57 -25.68
N LEU A 27 -8.20 -0.39 -24.77
CA LEU A 27 -7.12 -1.39 -24.73
C LEU A 27 -7.46 -2.67 -25.51
N PHE A 28 -8.65 -2.77 -26.10
CA PHE A 28 -9.13 -3.96 -26.82
C PHE A 28 -9.14 -5.25 -25.96
N VAL A 29 -9.48 -5.14 -24.68
CA VAL A 29 -9.57 -6.27 -23.73
C VAL A 29 -10.96 -6.37 -23.11
N ARG A 30 -11.25 -7.44 -22.37
CA ARG A 30 -12.53 -7.57 -21.66
C ARG A 30 -12.50 -6.75 -20.36
N GLU A 31 -13.67 -6.26 -19.92
CA GLU A 31 -13.81 -5.60 -18.61
C GLU A 31 -13.26 -6.48 -17.47
N SER A 32 -13.49 -7.80 -17.54
CA SER A 32 -12.98 -8.76 -16.57
C SER A 32 -11.45 -8.78 -16.46
N ASP A 33 -10.75 -8.48 -17.54
CA ASP A 33 -9.28 -8.44 -17.55
C ASP A 33 -8.78 -7.19 -16.84
N ILE A 34 -9.48 -6.05 -17.01
CA ILE A 34 -9.20 -4.81 -16.28
C ILE A 34 -9.43 -4.99 -14.77
N TYR A 35 -10.53 -5.64 -14.37
CA TYR A 35 -10.79 -5.92 -12.95
C TYR A 35 -9.70 -6.82 -12.34
N ARG A 36 -9.30 -7.90 -13.02
CA ARG A 36 -8.22 -8.77 -12.53
C ARG A 36 -6.88 -8.04 -12.48
N PHE A 37 -6.58 -7.22 -13.49
CA PHE A 37 -5.38 -6.39 -13.49
C PHE A 37 -5.35 -5.45 -12.28
N ALA A 38 -6.45 -4.75 -11.99
CA ALA A 38 -6.53 -3.83 -10.85
C ALA A 38 -6.34 -4.57 -9.52
N ILE A 39 -6.95 -5.75 -9.36
CA ILE A 39 -6.78 -6.59 -8.17
C ILE A 39 -5.32 -7.03 -8.03
N ASN A 40 -4.71 -7.58 -9.08
CA ASN A 40 -3.32 -8.03 -9.06
C ASN A 40 -2.35 -6.88 -8.79
N TYR A 41 -2.59 -5.73 -9.41
CA TYR A 41 -1.81 -4.53 -9.17
C TYR A 41 -1.86 -4.11 -7.70
N LEU A 42 -3.06 -4.14 -7.11
CA LEU A 42 -3.26 -3.82 -5.70
C LEU A 42 -2.59 -4.85 -4.78
N LEU A 43 -2.74 -6.15 -5.06
CA LEU A 43 -2.10 -7.22 -4.29
C LEU A 43 -0.57 -7.10 -4.35
N ASN A 44 0.02 -6.86 -5.52
CA ASN A 44 1.46 -6.70 -5.66
C ASN A 44 1.97 -5.47 -4.90
N ARG A 45 1.21 -4.37 -4.89
CA ARG A 45 1.54 -3.15 -4.13
C ARG A 45 1.45 -3.38 -2.62
N PHE A 46 0.57 -4.28 -2.17
CA PHE A 46 0.33 -4.59 -0.76
C PHE A 46 0.86 -5.94 -0.31
N GLY A 47 1.89 -6.46 -0.98
CA GLY A 47 2.56 -7.72 -0.64
C GLY A 47 2.73 -7.94 0.85
N CYS A 48 3.37 -6.96 1.50
CA CYS A 48 3.69 -7.00 2.92
C CYS A 48 2.46 -7.05 3.86
N LEU A 49 1.26 -6.66 3.43
CA LEU A 49 0.07 -6.70 4.29
C LEU A 49 -0.52 -8.10 4.46
N PHE A 50 -0.19 -9.03 3.56
CA PHE A 50 -0.58 -10.44 3.66
C PHE A 50 0.61 -11.37 3.92
N ASP A 51 1.81 -10.82 4.02
CA ASP A 51 2.99 -11.54 4.50
C ASP A 51 3.05 -11.47 6.03
N GLU A 52 2.81 -12.60 6.70
CA GLU A 52 2.83 -12.69 8.17
C GLU A 52 4.21 -12.39 8.78
N SER A 53 5.28 -12.41 7.98
CA SER A 53 6.63 -12.05 8.43
C SER A 53 6.86 -10.54 8.50
N CYS A 54 6.06 -9.74 7.79
CA CYS A 54 6.14 -8.28 7.77
C CYS A 54 5.36 -7.68 8.95
N THR A 55 6.07 -7.09 9.91
CA THR A 55 5.44 -6.47 11.10
C THR A 55 6.17 -5.20 11.52
N GLY A 56 5.51 -4.37 12.32
CA GLY A 56 6.09 -3.13 12.83
C GLY A 56 6.57 -2.21 11.71
N SER A 57 7.81 -1.76 11.80
CA SER A 57 8.45 -0.86 10.84
C SER A 57 8.46 -1.38 9.40
N ASP A 58 8.42 -2.71 9.18
CA ASP A 58 8.40 -3.31 7.84
C ASP A 58 7.17 -2.88 7.01
N LEU A 59 6.09 -2.51 7.70
CA LEU A 59 4.83 -2.10 7.07
C LEU A 59 4.80 -0.61 6.73
N LEU A 60 5.71 0.20 7.29
CA LEU A 60 5.74 1.65 7.07
C LEU A 60 5.95 2.05 5.60
N PRO A 61 6.83 1.40 4.81
CA PRO A 61 6.97 1.71 3.39
C PRO A 61 5.64 1.61 2.63
N ALA A 62 4.88 0.54 2.85
CA ALA A 62 3.57 0.37 2.20
C ALA A 62 2.55 1.39 2.70
N MET A 63 2.51 1.65 4.02
CA MET A 63 1.60 2.67 4.57
C MET A 63 1.89 4.07 4.04
N LEU A 64 3.16 4.41 3.84
CA LEU A 64 3.57 5.68 3.23
C LEU A 64 3.17 5.77 1.76
N GLU A 65 3.29 4.67 1.02
CA GLU A 65 2.92 4.63 -0.39
C GLU A 65 1.42 4.89 -0.62
N ILE A 66 0.57 4.48 0.32
CA ILE A 66 -0.89 4.57 0.17
C ILE A 66 -1.54 5.54 1.15
N ARG A 67 -0.75 6.44 1.72
CA ARG A 67 -1.18 7.34 2.79
C ARG A 67 -2.37 8.22 2.38
N ALA A 68 -2.40 8.68 1.13
CA ALA A 68 -3.52 9.45 0.60
C ALA A 68 -4.80 8.58 0.56
N GLU A 69 -4.69 7.35 0.09
CA GLU A 69 -5.78 6.38 -0.01
C GLU A 69 -6.27 5.90 1.37
N ILE A 70 -5.37 5.72 2.36
CA ILE A 70 -5.70 5.43 3.76
C ILE A 70 -6.65 6.49 4.32
N ASN A 71 -6.30 7.75 4.11
CA ASN A 71 -7.02 8.89 4.69
C ASN A 71 -8.34 9.19 3.98
N HIS A 72 -8.42 8.98 2.66
CA HIS A 72 -9.58 9.37 1.87
C HIS A 72 -10.56 8.23 1.56
N THR A 73 -10.08 6.98 1.44
CA THR A 73 -10.89 5.86 0.94
C THR A 73 -11.16 4.81 2.00
N LEU A 74 -10.16 4.43 2.81
CA LEU A 74 -10.29 3.35 3.78
C LEU A 74 -10.81 3.80 5.16
N GLY A 75 -10.66 5.08 5.50
CA GLY A 75 -11.19 5.64 6.76
C GLY A 75 -10.58 5.01 8.01
N LEU A 76 -9.33 4.55 7.94
CA LEU A 76 -8.66 3.88 9.06
C LEU A 76 -8.42 4.85 10.22
N LYS A 77 -8.74 4.40 11.44
CA LYS A 77 -8.49 5.14 12.69
C LYS A 77 -7.14 4.76 13.28
N ARG A 78 -6.57 5.64 14.12
CA ARG A 78 -5.26 5.43 14.77
C ARG A 78 -5.07 4.05 15.42
N HIS A 79 -6.08 3.56 16.14
CA HIS A 79 -6.01 2.27 16.84
C HIS A 79 -6.09 1.08 15.87
N GLN A 80 -6.75 1.25 14.73
CA GLN A 80 -6.77 0.22 13.70
C GLN A 80 -5.40 0.15 13.03
N LEU A 81 -4.82 1.32 12.72
CA LEU A 81 -3.50 1.39 12.10
C LEU A 81 -2.40 0.86 13.03
N GLU A 82 -2.49 1.15 14.33
CA GLU A 82 -1.57 0.59 15.32
C GLU A 82 -1.72 -0.92 15.47
N LYS A 83 -2.95 -1.45 15.47
CA LYS A 83 -3.15 -2.90 15.46
C LYS A 83 -2.62 -3.55 14.18
N ILE A 84 -2.77 -2.91 13.02
CA ILE A 84 -2.23 -3.41 11.74
C ILE A 84 -0.69 -3.43 11.79
N ILE A 85 -0.07 -2.34 12.24
CA ILE A 85 1.38 -2.17 12.23
C ILE A 85 2.03 -3.02 13.32
N ASN A 86 1.59 -2.90 14.57
CA ASN A 86 2.27 -3.50 15.72
C ASN A 86 1.61 -4.77 16.25
N GLY A 87 0.41 -5.14 15.82
CA GLY A 87 -0.42 -6.14 16.51
C GLY A 87 0.19 -7.55 16.58
N ASN A 88 0.95 -7.94 15.56
CA ASN A 88 1.67 -9.22 15.51
C ASN A 88 3.19 -9.04 15.71
N ASN A 89 3.65 -7.85 16.10
CA ASN A 89 5.07 -7.58 16.22
C ASN A 89 5.66 -8.26 17.47
N LEU A 90 6.55 -9.22 17.25
CA LEU A 90 7.32 -9.90 18.30
C LEU A 90 8.72 -9.29 18.51
N HIS A 91 9.10 -8.31 17.69
CA HIS A 91 10.41 -7.69 17.60
C HIS A 91 10.38 -6.24 18.15
N PRO A 92 10.89 -5.99 19.37
CA PRO A 92 10.83 -4.66 19.99
C PRO A 92 11.53 -3.57 19.17
N ASP A 93 12.56 -3.94 18.41
CA ASP A 93 13.32 -3.07 17.50
C ASP A 93 12.48 -2.58 16.30
N LYS A 94 11.45 -3.34 15.91
CA LYS A 94 10.51 -2.97 14.84
C LYS A 94 9.30 -2.19 15.34
N TYR A 95 9.16 -1.99 16.64
CA TYR A 95 7.97 -1.37 17.21
C TYR A 95 7.83 0.09 16.77
N VAL A 96 6.68 0.42 16.17
CA VAL A 96 6.40 1.78 15.72
C VAL A 96 5.64 2.53 16.80
N ALA A 97 6.19 3.66 17.24
CA ALA A 97 5.55 4.51 18.24
C ALA A 97 4.19 5.04 17.74
N MET A 98 3.18 5.04 18.62
CA MET A 98 1.84 5.58 18.30
C MET A 98 1.90 7.01 17.76
N SER A 99 2.81 7.84 18.27
CA SER A 99 3.01 9.21 17.78
C SER A 99 3.38 9.28 16.30
N ASP A 100 4.09 8.28 15.79
CA ASP A 100 4.54 8.21 14.41
C ASP A 100 3.46 7.61 13.50
N ILE A 101 2.72 6.63 14.03
CA ILE A 101 1.53 6.08 13.38
C ILE A 101 0.49 7.18 13.15
N GLU A 102 0.33 8.10 14.10
CA GLU A 102 -0.56 9.24 13.95
C GLU A 102 -0.15 10.16 12.78
N LEU A 103 1.15 10.26 12.45
CA LEU A 103 1.62 11.08 11.31
C LEU A 103 1.05 10.58 9.96
N LEU A 104 0.85 9.27 9.83
CA LEU A 104 0.24 8.65 8.65
C LEU A 104 -1.20 9.13 8.43
N LEU A 105 -1.88 9.57 9.48
CA LEU A 105 -3.29 9.97 9.44
C LEU A 105 -3.51 11.49 9.38
N MET A 106 -2.46 12.29 9.56
CA MET A 106 -2.61 13.75 9.67
C MET A 106 -2.85 14.42 8.32
N PRO A 107 -3.74 15.42 8.21
CA PRO A 107 -3.77 16.30 7.06
C PRO A 107 -2.42 17.00 6.83
N GLN A 108 -2.06 17.25 5.57
CA GLN A 108 -0.75 17.77 5.18
C GLN A 108 -0.32 19.05 5.95
N HIS A 109 -1.26 19.97 6.19
CA HIS A 109 -1.00 21.21 6.92
C HIS A 109 -0.65 20.98 8.40
N ILE A 110 -1.31 20.02 9.07
CA ILE A 110 -1.01 19.62 10.45
C ILE A 110 0.30 18.82 10.49
N LEU A 111 0.50 17.91 9.53
CA LEU A 111 1.71 17.11 9.42
C LEU A 111 2.95 17.99 9.33
N LYS A 112 2.93 19.03 8.48
CA LYS A 112 4.03 19.99 8.37
C LYS A 112 4.38 20.63 9.72
N GLN A 113 3.38 21.11 10.46
CA GLN A 113 3.60 21.72 11.79
C GLN A 113 4.16 20.72 12.80
N ARG A 114 3.78 19.45 12.70
CA ARG A 114 4.31 18.39 13.57
C ARG A 114 5.76 18.04 13.22
N LEU A 115 6.07 17.86 11.94
CA LEU A 115 7.44 17.58 11.49
C LEU A 115 8.41 18.70 11.88
N MET A 116 8.01 19.98 11.76
CA MET A 116 8.82 21.12 12.22
C MET A 116 9.16 21.11 13.72
N LYS A 117 8.40 20.38 14.55
CA LYS A 117 8.67 20.24 15.99
C LYS A 117 9.50 19.00 16.32
N LEU A 118 9.52 18.02 15.42
CA LEU A 118 10.20 16.74 15.59
C LEU A 118 11.60 16.74 14.99
N ASP A 119 11.84 17.55 13.97
CA ASP A 119 13.11 17.66 13.26
C ASP A 119 13.83 18.95 13.69
N GLU A 120 15.09 18.81 14.13
CA GLU A 120 15.95 19.93 14.51
C GLU A 120 16.40 20.75 13.29
N THR A 121 16.34 20.15 12.09
CA THR A 121 16.77 20.76 10.82
C THR A 121 15.61 20.84 9.83
N PRO A 122 14.83 21.94 9.82
CA PRO A 122 13.70 22.04 8.92
C PRO A 122 14.15 21.96 7.45
N LYS A 123 13.69 20.92 6.74
CA LYS A 123 13.95 20.73 5.31
C LYS A 123 13.04 21.67 4.50
N THR A 124 13.45 22.94 4.36
CA THR A 124 12.66 24.04 3.76
C THR A 124 12.28 23.85 2.29
N HIS A 125 12.97 22.97 1.56
CA HIS A 125 12.79 22.74 0.12
C HIS A 125 12.16 21.38 -0.23
N THR A 126 11.77 20.58 0.76
CA THR A 126 11.20 19.24 0.55
C THR A 126 9.68 19.29 0.71
N ASP A 127 8.94 18.60 -0.17
CA ASP A 127 7.50 18.44 0.03
C ASP A 127 7.21 17.64 1.31
N VAL A 128 6.03 17.86 1.91
CA VAL A 128 5.71 17.32 3.23
C VAL A 128 5.68 15.79 3.25
N GLU A 129 5.29 15.14 2.15
CA GLU A 129 5.23 13.67 2.08
C GLU A 129 6.64 13.08 2.00
N SER A 130 7.52 13.66 1.18
CA SER A 130 8.93 13.29 1.13
C SER A 130 9.63 13.52 2.48
N TRP A 131 9.29 14.59 3.20
CA TRP A 131 9.83 14.84 4.54
C TRP A 131 9.39 13.76 5.54
N LEU A 132 8.11 13.40 5.55
CA LEU A 132 7.61 12.31 6.40
C LEU A 132 8.31 10.98 6.07
N LYS A 133 8.46 10.66 4.78
CA LYS A 133 9.15 9.46 4.33
C LYS A 133 10.59 9.43 4.87
N LEU A 134 11.35 10.51 4.68
CA LEU A 134 12.72 10.63 5.18
C LEU A 134 12.78 10.47 6.71
N TYR A 135 11.90 11.15 7.45
CA TYR A 135 11.82 11.06 8.91
C TYR A 135 11.63 9.61 9.39
N LEU A 136 10.67 8.87 8.81
CA LEU A 136 10.40 7.49 9.20
C LEU A 136 11.49 6.53 8.71
N THR A 137 12.04 6.75 7.53
CA THR A 137 13.17 5.98 7.00
C THR A 137 14.38 6.09 7.92
N GLU A 138 14.75 7.30 8.34
CA GLU A 138 15.87 7.53 9.26
C GLU A 138 15.59 6.95 10.66
N LYS A 139 14.39 7.16 11.21
CA LYS A 139 14.04 6.72 12.56
C LYS A 139 13.97 5.19 12.72
N TYR A 140 13.48 4.49 11.69
CA TYR A 140 13.22 3.05 11.74
C TYR A 140 14.20 2.23 10.89
N ASN A 141 15.23 2.85 10.32
CA ASN A 141 16.17 2.21 9.40
C ASN A 141 15.46 1.41 8.31
N LEU A 142 14.47 2.04 7.67
CA LEU A 142 13.70 1.37 6.62
C LEU A 142 14.63 1.09 5.43
N LEU A 143 15.02 -0.17 5.26
CA LEU A 143 15.69 -0.62 4.05
C LEU A 143 14.71 -0.39 2.89
N GLU A 144 15.18 0.20 1.78
CA GLU A 144 14.42 0.14 0.54
C GLU A 144 14.30 -1.35 0.21
N ILE A 145 13.11 -1.93 0.46
CA ILE A 145 12.81 -3.27 -0.01
C ILE A 145 12.90 -3.17 -1.53
N GLU A 146 14.02 -3.64 -2.09
CA GLU A 146 14.24 -3.68 -3.53
C GLU A 146 13.02 -4.34 -4.17
N LYS A 147 12.44 -3.66 -5.16
CA LYS A 147 11.31 -4.13 -5.97
C LYS A 147 11.62 -5.37 -6.82
N ASP A 148 12.72 -6.08 -6.54
CA ASP A 148 13.29 -7.15 -7.35
C ASP A 148 12.61 -8.52 -7.20
N MET A 149 11.50 -8.62 -6.46
CA MET A 149 10.62 -9.81 -6.51
C MET A 149 9.43 -9.68 -7.47
N LEU A 150 9.33 -8.61 -8.28
CA LEU A 150 8.13 -8.35 -9.10
C LEU A 150 8.06 -9.05 -10.47
N PHE A 151 9.03 -9.89 -10.83
CA PHE A 151 8.95 -10.74 -12.02
C PHE A 151 9.48 -12.16 -11.78
N GLY A 152 9.01 -12.81 -10.71
CA GLY A 152 9.12 -14.26 -10.57
C GLY A 152 7.94 -14.96 -11.26
N ASP A 153 8.20 -15.57 -12.40
CA ASP A 153 7.41 -16.61 -13.08
C ASP A 153 5.88 -16.46 -13.13
N THR A 154 5.40 -15.58 -14.01
CA THR A 154 4.06 -15.76 -14.63
C THR A 154 4.11 -16.51 -15.96
N ALA A 155 5.29 -17.04 -16.33
CA ALA A 155 5.51 -17.71 -17.61
C ALA A 155 5.04 -19.18 -17.68
N GLU A 156 4.72 -19.85 -16.56
CA GLU A 156 4.41 -21.29 -16.59
C GLU A 156 2.90 -21.65 -16.62
N ILE A 157 1.97 -20.68 -16.58
CA ILE A 157 0.53 -21.00 -16.46
C ILE A 157 -0.23 -20.96 -17.81
N TYR A 158 0.43 -20.59 -18.93
CA TYR A 158 -0.23 -20.49 -20.26
C TYR A 158 0.24 -21.47 -21.34
N ASN A 159 0.76 -22.65 -20.97
CA ASN A 159 1.07 -23.71 -21.94
C ASN A 159 0.41 -25.04 -21.59
N TYR A 160 -0.92 -25.09 -21.51
CA TYR A 160 -1.66 -26.33 -21.76
C TYR A 160 -3.02 -26.01 -22.37
N LYS A 161 -3.08 -25.99 -23.70
CA LYS A 161 -4.18 -26.50 -24.54
C LYS A 161 -3.90 -26.22 -26.02
N GLU A 162 -3.14 -27.11 -26.65
CA GLU A 162 -3.38 -27.54 -28.03
C GLU A 162 -2.98 -29.01 -28.17
N THR A 163 -3.95 -29.90 -27.95
CA THR A 163 -4.11 -31.18 -28.65
C THR A 163 -5.52 -31.70 -28.41
#